data_AF-A0A524QS37-F1
#
_entry.id   AF-A0A524QS37-F1
#
_cell.length_a   1.000
_cell.length_b   1.000
_cell.length_c   1.000
_cell.angle_alpha   90.00
_cell.angle_beta   90.00
_cell.angle_gamma   90.00
#
_symmetry.space_group_name_H-M   'P 1'
#
loop_
_entity.id
_entity.type
_entity.pdbx_description
1 polymer ?
#
loop_
_entity_poly.entity_id
_entity_poly.type
_entity_poly.pdbx_seq_one_letter_code
_entity_poly.pdbx_strand_id
1 'polypeptide(L)'
;TATDINVVLSSLTSGVHVIDSLAILPDIASEQIVNSEPSLLAVMIDSTVPRSTRLDFLLQITCTQGVFSGSSHDYAGHCDTIFLDNMESCPGGWTHGGTSDNWECGQPIRYSMIDADTAHSGSNVWGTGLASGYYPEADIYLESPVIDCADLTQTRLEYYRWLSCELGAWDHARILVNGNLVWENDRQGDHVDLQWTYHDIDISAFADLNASVKIRFELERDYGAQLGGWSIDDLVITGISGHVIGDADGDGVKDPLDNCPALSNPDQIDLDGDQIGDACDGCIDPDNDGFGDPGYPTPTCQLDNCKFVPNPDQQNHDTDSLGDACDNCDYTYNPEQHDENEDGVGDACDGNLHIESYSMPNGYLNQPYSYYFWAVGGLEPYTWEIVSGDLPYGLGFVGDTLGILSGTPNYSATFYFTVACRDSDIPSKVDTLAVSMTVLPPPYLCGDADGSSAVDISDAVYLITYIFAGGFPPVSLLSGDANCDGTVDISDAVYLIAYIFTGGLAPCAGCK
;
A
#
# COMPACT_ATOMS: atom_id res chain seq x y z
N THR A 1 -16.57 40.74 15.79
CA THR A 1 -17.95 41.03 15.35
C THR A 1 -17.89 41.40 13.90
N ALA A 2 -18.35 40.50 13.03
CA ALA A 2 -18.30 40.69 11.59
C ALA A 2 -19.67 40.33 11.01
N THR A 3 -20.26 41.24 10.25
CA THR A 3 -21.51 41.00 9.52
C THR A 3 -21.19 40.55 8.10
N ASP A 4 -22.11 39.79 7.49
CA ASP A 4 -22.04 39.35 6.09
C ASP A 4 -20.77 38.51 5.77
N ILE A 5 -20.51 37.49 6.58
CA ILE A 5 -19.36 36.60 6.42
C ILE A 5 -19.62 35.65 5.24
N ASN A 6 -18.77 35.74 4.22
CA ASN A 6 -18.67 34.77 3.13
C ASN A 6 -17.39 33.95 3.31
N VAL A 7 -17.55 32.63 3.33
CA VAL A 7 -16.43 31.68 3.33
C VAL A 7 -16.34 31.05 1.95
N VAL A 8 -15.12 30.96 1.42
CA VAL A 8 -14.80 30.30 0.14
C VAL A 8 -13.61 29.38 0.36
N LEU A 9 -13.76 28.08 0.07
CA LEU A 9 -12.63 27.16 -0.05
C LEU A 9 -12.35 26.88 -1.53
N SER A 10 -11.08 27.05 -1.93
CA SER A 10 -10.62 26.73 -3.28
C SER A 10 -9.56 25.64 -3.22
N SER A 11 -9.68 24.61 -4.07
CA SER A 11 -8.56 23.70 -4.32
C SER A 11 -7.52 24.40 -5.19
N LEU A 12 -6.25 24.26 -4.82
CA LEU A 12 -5.09 24.62 -5.63
C LEU A 12 -4.53 23.40 -6.38
N THR A 13 -4.90 22.18 -5.94
CA THR A 13 -4.55 20.92 -6.61
C THR A 13 -5.52 20.64 -7.76
N SER A 14 -4.97 20.33 -8.94
CA SER A 14 -5.72 20.02 -10.16
C SER A 14 -6.52 18.72 -10.03
N GLY A 15 -7.76 18.71 -10.51
CA GLY A 15 -8.63 17.52 -10.50
C GLY A 15 -9.45 17.31 -9.22
N VAL A 16 -9.29 18.19 -8.21
CA VAL A 16 -10.05 18.13 -6.95
C VAL A 16 -11.27 19.04 -7.05
N HIS A 17 -12.45 18.49 -6.76
CA HIS A 17 -13.71 19.21 -6.85
C HIS A 17 -14.23 19.61 -5.45
N VAL A 18 -14.29 20.91 -5.19
CA VAL A 18 -14.96 21.43 -3.98
C VAL A 18 -16.45 21.58 -4.29
N ILE A 19 -17.30 20.86 -3.56
CA ILE A 19 -18.73 20.73 -3.90
C ILE A 19 -19.60 21.65 -3.05
N ASP A 20 -19.20 21.95 -1.83
CA ASP A 20 -19.90 22.88 -0.96
C ASP A 20 -18.91 23.86 -0.34
N SER A 21 -18.61 24.96 -1.04
CA SER A 21 -17.58 25.92 -0.64
C SER A 21 -18.13 27.21 -0.06
N LEU A 22 -19.45 27.39 0.02
CA LEU A 22 -20.07 28.70 0.24
C LEU A 22 -21.08 28.68 1.41
N ALA A 23 -20.62 29.05 2.60
CA ALA A 23 -21.50 29.29 3.75
C ALA A 23 -21.71 30.80 3.95
N ILE A 24 -22.97 31.24 3.98
CA ILE A 24 -23.35 32.56 4.48
C ILE A 24 -23.68 32.40 5.96
N LEU A 25 -22.75 32.83 6.82
CA LEU A 25 -22.94 32.71 8.26
C LEU A 25 -23.64 33.98 8.81
N PRO A 26 -24.64 33.83 9.70
CA PRO A 26 -25.21 34.98 10.42
C PRO A 26 -24.18 35.59 11.39
N ASP A 27 -24.47 36.79 11.87
CA ASP A 27 -23.60 37.62 12.73
C ASP A 27 -22.94 36.83 13.88
N ILE A 28 -21.60 36.69 13.85
CA ILE A 28 -20.84 35.97 14.89
C ILE A 28 -20.22 37.00 15.85
N ALA A 29 -20.79 37.08 17.06
CA ALA A 29 -20.19 37.81 18.17
C ALA A 29 -18.92 37.09 18.66
N SER A 30 -17.90 37.85 19.11
CA SER A 30 -16.60 37.29 19.50
C SER A 30 -16.64 36.26 20.64
N GLU A 31 -17.75 36.19 21.37
CA GLU A 31 -17.94 35.28 22.51
C GLU A 31 -18.75 34.02 22.17
N GLN A 32 -19.12 33.81 20.90
CA GLN A 32 -19.96 32.69 20.43
C GLN A 32 -19.23 31.70 19.51
N ILE A 33 -17.91 31.80 19.32
CA ILE A 33 -17.13 30.70 18.72
C ILE A 33 -16.94 29.63 19.79
N VAL A 34 -18.02 28.92 20.10
CA VAL A 34 -18.02 27.67 20.88
C VAL A 34 -18.83 26.70 20.06
N ASN A 35 -18.14 25.75 19.39
CA ASN A 35 -18.63 24.49 18.83
C ASN A 35 -20.16 24.35 18.71
N SER A 36 -20.80 25.16 17.86
CA SER A 36 -22.18 24.95 17.47
C SER A 36 -22.18 24.27 16.10
N GLU A 37 -22.03 22.93 16.11
CA GLU A 37 -22.05 22.00 14.96
C GLU A 37 -21.14 22.43 13.80
N PRO A 38 -20.06 21.70 13.47
CA PRO A 38 -19.26 22.07 12.31
C PRO A 38 -20.16 22.04 11.09
N SER A 39 -20.38 23.19 10.46
CA SER A 39 -20.74 23.24 9.04
C SER A 39 -19.57 22.56 8.33
N LEU A 40 -19.65 21.24 8.20
CA LEU A 40 -18.62 20.42 7.57
C LEU A 40 -18.50 20.88 6.13
N LEU A 41 -17.42 21.59 5.84
CA LEU A 41 -17.07 21.92 4.48
C LEU A 41 -16.52 20.63 3.85
N ALA A 42 -17.38 19.87 3.17
CA ALA A 42 -17.00 18.59 2.60
C ALA A 42 -16.27 18.79 1.26
N VAL A 43 -15.04 18.29 1.18
CA VAL A 43 -14.30 18.16 -0.07
C VAL A 43 -14.49 16.74 -0.56
N MET A 44 -15.07 16.55 -1.75
CA MET A 44 -15.07 15.25 -2.41
C MET A 44 -13.87 15.19 -3.34
N ILE A 45 -12.99 14.24 -3.07
CA ILE A 45 -11.86 13.95 -3.92
C ILE A 45 -12.36 13.02 -5.03
N ASP A 46 -12.05 13.34 -6.29
CA ASP A 46 -12.34 12.45 -7.41
C ASP A 46 -11.60 11.12 -7.17
N SER A 47 -12.29 9.99 -7.35
CA SER A 47 -11.70 8.65 -7.22
C SER A 47 -10.49 8.38 -8.11
N THR A 48 -10.27 9.23 -9.13
CA THR A 48 -9.11 9.17 -10.03
C THR A 48 -7.88 9.90 -9.49
N VAL A 49 -8.00 10.69 -8.43
CA VAL A 49 -6.85 11.33 -7.76
C VAL A 49 -6.04 10.23 -7.05
N PRO A 50 -4.75 10.06 -7.37
CA PRO A 50 -3.92 9.04 -6.73
C PRO A 50 -3.92 9.18 -5.21
N ARG A 51 -4.01 8.06 -4.49
CA ARG A 51 -3.75 8.06 -3.04
C ARG A 51 -2.33 8.58 -2.79
N SER A 52 -2.14 9.38 -1.75
CA SER A 52 -0.95 10.21 -1.45
C SER A 52 -0.84 11.55 -2.20
N THR A 53 -1.79 11.92 -3.05
CA THR A 53 -1.78 13.25 -3.66
C THR A 53 -1.94 14.33 -2.60
N ARG A 54 -0.96 15.24 -2.48
CA ARG A 54 -1.08 16.45 -1.66
C ARG A 54 -2.14 17.38 -2.25
N LEU A 55 -3.14 17.67 -1.45
CA LEU A 55 -4.26 18.55 -1.73
C LEU A 55 -4.00 19.88 -1.06
N ASP A 56 -3.58 20.88 -1.83
CA ASP A 56 -3.42 22.24 -1.31
C ASP A 56 -4.75 23.00 -1.44
N PHE A 57 -5.15 23.69 -0.37
CA PHE A 57 -6.37 24.47 -0.30
C PHE A 57 -6.12 25.90 0.14
N LEU A 58 -6.92 26.81 -0.39
CA LEU A 58 -7.00 28.20 0.06
C LEU A 58 -8.38 28.47 0.65
N LEU A 59 -8.42 28.75 1.95
CA LEU A 59 -9.60 29.25 2.64
C LEU A 59 -9.58 30.78 2.61
N GLN A 60 -10.64 31.40 2.08
CA GLN A 60 -10.85 32.84 2.11
C GLN A 60 -12.12 33.17 2.88
N ILE A 61 -12.01 34.04 3.88
CA ILE A 61 -13.10 34.56 4.68
C ILE A 61 -13.22 36.05 4.39
N THR A 62 -14.33 36.46 3.79
CA THR A 62 -14.64 37.86 3.49
C THR A 62 -15.76 38.33 4.39
N CYS A 63 -15.59 39.48 5.03
CA CYS A 63 -16.63 40.10 5.84
C CYS A 63 -16.56 41.63 5.74
N THR A 64 -17.48 42.34 6.40
CA THR A 64 -17.48 43.80 6.44
C THR A 64 -16.21 44.43 7.01
N GLN A 65 -15.41 43.69 7.78
CA GLN A 65 -14.16 44.17 8.37
C GLN A 65 -12.91 43.90 7.53
N GLY A 66 -13.01 43.14 6.44
CA GLY A 66 -11.87 42.80 5.57
C GLY A 66 -11.90 41.37 5.05
N VAL A 67 -10.81 40.98 4.39
CA VAL A 67 -10.59 39.63 3.86
C VAL A 67 -9.46 38.98 4.64
N PHE A 68 -9.68 37.76 5.11
CA PHE A 68 -8.68 36.88 5.72
C PHE A 68 -8.49 35.66 4.82
N SER A 69 -7.26 35.21 4.67
CA SER A 69 -6.94 34.01 3.90
C SER A 69 -5.95 33.12 4.65
N GLY A 70 -6.18 31.82 4.63
CA GLY A 70 -5.28 30.80 5.14
C GLY A 70 -5.10 29.68 4.13
N SER A 71 -3.88 29.19 3.96
CA SER A 71 -3.60 27.98 3.19
C SER A 71 -3.57 26.77 4.11
N SER A 72 -4.14 25.66 3.66
CA SER A 72 -4.04 24.36 4.30
C SER A 72 -3.59 23.33 3.26
N HIS A 73 -2.99 22.23 3.69
CA HIS A 73 -2.82 21.06 2.83
C HIS A 73 -3.38 19.81 3.51
N ASP A 74 -3.72 18.82 2.70
CA ASP A 74 -4.19 17.50 3.11
C ASP A 74 -3.65 16.44 2.12
N TYR A 75 -3.85 15.15 2.37
CA TYR A 75 -3.44 14.07 1.46
C TYR A 75 -4.63 13.19 1.07
N ALA A 76 -4.67 12.75 -0.20
CA ALA A 76 -5.69 11.79 -0.65
C ALA A 76 -5.45 10.40 -0.02
N GLY A 77 -6.25 10.03 0.98
CA GLY A 77 -6.16 8.76 1.71
C GLY A 77 -7.08 8.79 2.94
N HIS A 78 -7.44 7.64 3.51
CA HIS A 78 -8.19 7.65 4.77
C HIS A 78 -7.22 8.02 5.89
N CYS A 79 -7.41 9.19 6.52
CA CYS A 79 -6.78 9.47 7.80
C CYS A 79 -7.46 8.58 8.84
N ASP A 80 -6.81 7.48 9.19
CA ASP A 80 -7.27 6.58 10.23
C ASP A 80 -6.81 7.09 11.59
N THR A 81 -7.75 7.09 12.53
CA THR A 81 -7.45 7.30 13.95
C THR A 81 -7.24 5.94 14.60
N ILE A 82 -6.00 5.60 14.91
CA ILE A 82 -5.64 4.29 15.47
C ILE A 82 -5.57 4.29 16.99
N PHE A 83 -5.35 5.46 17.58
CA PHE A 83 -5.26 5.65 19.01
C PHE A 83 -5.94 6.96 19.39
N LEU A 84 -6.84 6.87 20.36
CA LEU A 84 -7.53 8.01 20.93
C LEU A 84 -7.63 7.77 22.43
N ASP A 85 -7.13 8.72 23.20
CA ASP A 85 -7.28 8.76 24.65
C ASP A 85 -7.69 10.17 25.08
N ASN A 86 -8.95 10.29 25.53
CA ASN A 86 -9.51 11.52 26.06
C ASN A 86 -9.25 11.69 27.56
N MET A 87 -8.31 10.91 28.13
CA MET A 87 -7.83 10.99 29.52
C MET A 87 -8.89 10.73 30.60
N GLU A 88 -10.07 10.25 30.24
CA GLU A 88 -11.14 9.94 31.20
C GLU A 88 -11.01 8.55 31.85
N SER A 89 -10.21 7.65 31.25
CA SER A 89 -10.15 6.23 31.61
C SER A 89 -8.95 5.88 32.51
N CYS A 90 -8.58 6.76 33.43
CA CYS A 90 -7.29 6.69 34.11
C CYS A 90 -7.08 5.47 35.03
N PRO A 91 -5.86 4.88 35.02
CA PRO A 91 -4.66 5.36 34.31
C PRO A 91 -4.60 5.00 32.81
N GLY A 92 -5.59 4.30 32.25
CA GLY A 92 -5.70 4.12 30.78
C GLY A 92 -4.56 3.34 30.11
N GLY A 93 -3.71 2.65 30.87
CA GLY A 93 -2.50 2.00 30.36
C GLY A 93 -1.26 2.92 30.28
N TRP A 94 -1.41 4.20 30.64
CA TRP A 94 -0.31 5.13 30.81
C TRP A 94 0.56 4.73 32.00
N THR A 95 1.85 5.00 31.87
CA THR A 95 2.83 4.82 32.94
C THR A 95 3.55 6.13 33.19
N HIS A 96 3.90 6.40 34.43
CA HIS A 96 4.67 7.59 34.79
C HIS A 96 5.71 7.22 35.85
N GLY A 97 6.72 8.07 36.00
CA GLY A 97 7.83 7.82 36.91
C GLY A 97 8.86 8.94 36.92
N GLY A 98 9.99 8.69 37.59
CA GLY A 98 11.09 9.64 37.71
C GLY A 98 11.42 10.02 39.15
N THR A 99 12.23 11.07 39.33
CA THR A 99 12.54 11.61 40.66
C THR A 99 11.45 12.57 41.11
N SER A 100 10.85 12.31 42.27
CA SER A 100 9.74 13.12 42.80
C SER A 100 8.54 13.20 41.83
N ASP A 101 8.20 12.06 41.23
CA ASP A 101 7.09 11.87 40.31
C ASP A 101 5.78 12.48 40.84
N ASN A 102 5.26 13.45 40.07
CA ASN A 102 4.01 14.14 40.36
C ASN A 102 3.10 14.25 39.15
N TRP A 103 3.29 13.36 38.15
CA TRP A 103 2.25 13.12 37.16
C TRP A 103 1.06 12.47 37.84
N GLU A 104 -0.10 13.06 37.64
CA GLU A 104 -1.35 12.62 38.21
C GLU A 104 -2.40 12.64 37.11
N CYS A 105 -3.34 11.70 37.15
CA CYS A 105 -4.55 11.82 36.37
C CYS A 105 -5.72 12.22 37.27
N GLY A 106 -6.45 13.24 36.85
CA GLY A 106 -7.64 13.70 37.54
C GLY A 106 -8.08 15.07 37.09
N GLN A 107 -8.94 15.70 37.89
CA GLN A 107 -9.45 17.03 37.59
C GLN A 107 -8.38 18.10 37.85
N PRO A 108 -8.17 19.04 36.92
CA PRO A 108 -7.30 20.19 37.16
C PRO A 108 -7.73 21.02 38.38
N ILE A 109 -6.76 21.46 39.16
CA ILE A 109 -6.97 22.38 40.28
C ILE A 109 -6.16 23.65 40.02
N ARG A 110 -6.85 24.77 39.91
CA ARG A 110 -6.21 26.07 39.71
C ARG A 110 -5.65 26.63 41.02
N TYR A 111 -4.33 26.71 41.13
CA TYR A 111 -3.63 27.37 42.24
C TYR A 111 -3.20 28.80 41.90
N SER A 112 -3.04 29.11 40.61
CA SER A 112 -2.60 30.39 40.07
C SER A 112 -3.23 30.66 38.69
N MET A 113 -3.01 31.85 38.12
CA MET A 113 -3.57 32.21 36.81
C MET A 113 -2.90 31.51 35.61
N ILE A 114 -1.83 30.75 35.85
CA ILE A 114 -1.08 30.01 34.82
C ILE A 114 -1.38 28.50 34.85
N ASP A 115 -2.21 28.04 35.80
CA ASP A 115 -2.65 26.65 35.90
C ASP A 115 -4.00 26.44 35.20
N ALA A 116 -4.17 25.28 34.58
CA ALA A 116 -5.47 24.86 34.07
C ALA A 116 -6.50 24.74 35.22
N ASP A 117 -7.69 25.31 35.06
CA ASP A 117 -8.84 25.13 35.96
C ASP A 117 -9.83 24.07 35.48
N THR A 118 -9.75 23.65 34.23
CA THR A 118 -10.61 22.62 33.63
C THR A 118 -9.83 21.75 32.67
N ALA A 119 -10.31 20.52 32.45
CA ALA A 119 -9.88 19.72 31.31
C ALA A 119 -10.28 20.39 29.97
N HIS A 120 -9.67 19.99 28.87
CA HIS A 120 -10.06 20.48 27.54
C HIS A 120 -11.39 19.85 27.13
N SER A 121 -11.52 18.54 27.31
CA SER A 121 -12.78 17.81 27.23
C SER A 121 -13.04 17.01 28.50
N GLY A 122 -14.28 16.56 28.70
CA GLY A 122 -14.62 15.74 29.87
C GLY A 122 -14.36 16.44 31.22
N SER A 123 -13.62 15.77 32.09
CA SER A 123 -13.37 16.16 33.48
C SER A 123 -11.95 15.87 33.96
N ASN A 124 -11.23 14.94 33.33
CA ASN A 124 -9.91 14.49 33.75
C ASN A 124 -8.86 14.85 32.71
N VAL A 125 -7.63 15.05 33.18
CA VAL A 125 -6.43 15.20 32.35
C VAL A 125 -5.33 14.35 32.94
N TRP A 126 -4.28 14.08 32.16
CA TRP A 126 -2.97 13.85 32.76
C TRP A 126 -2.27 15.17 32.98
N GLY A 127 -1.82 15.44 34.20
CA GLY A 127 -1.08 16.66 34.48
C GLY A 127 -0.17 16.56 35.70
N THR A 128 0.78 17.48 35.76
CA THR A 128 1.69 17.55 36.91
C THR A 128 1.11 18.44 37.99
N GLY A 129 0.97 17.93 39.22
CA GLY A 129 0.56 18.74 40.36
C GLY A 129 -0.94 19.06 40.42
N LEU A 130 -1.79 18.11 39.99
CA LEU A 130 -3.25 18.26 40.05
C LEU A 130 -3.78 18.23 41.50
N ALA A 131 -3.13 17.46 42.39
CA ALA A 131 -3.51 17.26 43.79
C ALA A 131 -2.30 17.35 44.75
N SER A 132 -1.08 17.07 44.28
CA SER A 132 0.17 17.27 45.02
C SER A 132 0.84 18.60 44.65
N GLY A 133 1.49 19.26 45.62
CA GLY A 133 2.22 20.50 45.35
C GLY A 133 3.41 20.29 44.39
N TYR A 134 3.86 21.37 43.77
CA TYR A 134 5.02 21.37 42.87
C TYR A 134 6.31 20.91 43.61
N TYR A 135 7.06 19.98 43.02
CA TYR A 135 8.35 19.50 43.56
C TYR A 135 9.51 20.03 42.70
N PRO A 136 10.48 20.78 43.28
CA PRO A 136 11.72 21.16 42.59
C PRO A 136 12.65 19.95 42.39
N GLU A 137 13.60 20.03 41.44
CA GLU A 137 14.55 18.95 41.11
C GLU A 137 13.86 17.63 40.67
N ALA A 138 12.82 17.74 39.85
CA ALA A 138 12.10 16.60 39.33
C ALA A 138 12.53 16.33 37.88
N ASP A 139 12.94 15.10 37.60
CA ASP A 139 13.10 14.55 36.26
C ASP A 139 12.05 13.45 36.13
N ILE A 140 10.92 13.80 35.52
CA ILE A 140 9.70 13.00 35.53
C ILE A 140 9.19 12.78 34.12
N TYR A 141 8.51 11.65 33.92
CA TYR A 141 7.94 11.31 32.63
C TYR A 141 6.54 10.73 32.77
N LEU A 142 5.74 10.95 31.73
CA LEU A 142 4.51 10.24 31.42
C LEU A 142 4.70 9.55 30.07
N GLU A 143 4.39 8.27 29.99
CA GLU A 143 4.59 7.44 28.80
C GLU A 143 3.30 6.69 28.46
N SER A 144 2.94 6.76 27.18
CA SER A 144 1.76 6.10 26.63
C SER A 144 1.84 4.57 26.77
N PRO A 145 0.70 3.86 26.68
CA PRO A 145 0.73 2.45 26.29
C PRO A 145 1.41 2.28 24.93
N VAL A 146 1.69 1.01 24.56
CA VAL A 146 2.19 0.69 23.23
C VAL A 146 1.08 0.96 22.21
N ILE A 147 1.41 1.73 21.18
CA ILE A 147 0.54 2.11 20.08
C ILE A 147 1.01 1.37 18.82
N ASP A 148 0.08 0.69 18.16
CA ASP A 148 0.35 -0.08 16.94
C ASP A 148 0.15 0.79 15.70
N CYS A 149 1.27 1.25 15.13
CA CYS A 149 1.31 2.04 13.89
C CYS A 149 1.83 1.18 12.71
N ALA A 150 1.78 -0.15 12.79
CA ALA A 150 2.34 -1.04 11.77
C ALA A 150 1.76 -0.83 10.37
N ASP A 151 0.52 -0.34 10.33
CA ASP A 151 -0.26 -0.12 9.12
C ASP A 151 -0.41 1.38 8.78
N LEU A 152 0.39 2.26 9.41
CA LEU A 152 0.34 3.70 9.17
C LEU A 152 1.57 4.22 8.43
N THR A 153 1.31 5.24 7.61
CA THR A 153 2.31 6.15 7.06
C THR A 153 1.89 7.60 7.35
N GLN A 154 2.86 8.53 7.34
CA GLN A 154 2.66 9.95 7.68
C GLN A 154 2.03 10.14 9.06
N THR A 155 2.47 9.34 10.05
CA THR A 155 1.86 9.32 11.37
C THR A 155 2.01 10.66 12.09
N ARG A 156 0.92 11.15 12.69
CA ARG A 156 0.83 12.41 13.44
C ARG A 156 0.46 12.17 14.90
N LEU A 157 1.06 12.96 15.78
CA LEU A 157 0.67 13.08 17.18
C LEU A 157 -0.12 14.37 17.36
N GLU A 158 -1.39 14.23 17.71
CA GLU A 158 -2.30 15.35 17.95
C GLU A 158 -2.77 15.33 19.41
N TYR A 159 -2.79 16.48 20.08
CA TYR A 159 -3.27 16.56 21.47
C TYR A 159 -3.52 18.01 21.89
N TYR A 160 -4.21 18.20 23.00
CA TYR A 160 -4.35 19.49 23.66
C TYR A 160 -3.38 19.62 24.84
N ARG A 161 -2.78 20.81 24.96
CA ARG A 161 -1.76 21.14 25.96
C ARG A 161 -2.13 22.36 26.77
N TRP A 162 -1.83 22.30 28.05
CA TRP A 162 -1.62 23.46 28.91
C TRP A 162 -0.26 23.34 29.61
N LEU A 163 0.73 24.13 29.17
CA LEU A 163 2.09 24.12 29.70
C LEU A 163 2.48 25.49 30.27
N SER A 164 3.01 25.47 31.48
CA SER A 164 3.72 26.61 32.07
C SER A 164 5.04 26.11 32.65
N CYS A 165 6.15 26.40 31.97
CA CYS A 165 7.50 25.99 32.35
C CYS A 165 8.51 27.13 32.16
N GLU A 166 9.54 27.18 33.00
CA GLU A 166 10.62 28.16 32.80
C GLU A 166 11.28 27.96 31.42
N LEU A 167 12.01 28.98 30.94
CA LEU A 167 12.74 28.85 29.68
C LEU A 167 13.58 27.57 29.62
N GLY A 168 13.69 26.99 28.42
CA GLY A 168 14.38 25.73 28.10
C GLY A 168 15.89 25.69 28.36
N ALA A 169 16.44 26.67 29.08
CA ALA A 169 17.76 26.63 29.67
C ALA A 169 17.77 26.07 31.11
N TRP A 170 16.60 26.02 31.76
CA TRP A 170 16.42 25.67 33.16
C TRP A 170 15.41 24.52 33.33
N ASP A 171 14.24 24.65 32.70
CA ASP A 171 13.22 23.61 32.68
C ASP A 171 13.06 23.03 31.26
N HIS A 172 13.15 21.71 31.12
CA HIS A 172 13.02 21.03 29.83
C HIS A 172 11.72 20.23 29.76
N ALA A 173 10.74 20.75 29.03
CA ALA A 173 9.55 20.03 28.60
C ALA A 173 9.85 19.40 27.22
N ARG A 174 9.88 18.06 27.14
CA ARG A 174 10.24 17.32 25.92
C ARG A 174 9.17 16.29 25.56
N ILE A 175 8.99 16.07 24.26
CA ILE A 175 8.22 14.93 23.74
C ILE A 175 9.18 14.02 22.99
N LEU A 176 9.14 12.73 23.32
CA LEU A 176 9.94 11.71 22.68
C LEU A 176 9.05 10.62 22.08
N VAL A 177 9.43 10.10 20.92
CA VAL A 177 8.81 8.95 20.26
C VAL A 177 9.83 7.83 20.18
N ASN A 178 9.56 6.73 20.87
CA ASN A 178 10.51 5.63 21.03
C ASN A 178 11.90 6.08 21.52
N GLY A 179 11.94 7.13 22.36
CA GLY A 179 13.17 7.72 22.90
C GLY A 179 13.86 8.76 22.00
N ASN A 180 13.32 9.06 20.82
CA ASN A 180 13.83 10.12 19.94
C ASN A 180 13.08 11.44 20.19
N LEU A 181 13.81 12.54 20.36
CA LEU A 181 13.23 13.86 20.59
C LEU A 181 12.47 14.36 19.35
N VAL A 182 11.19 14.69 19.52
CA VAL A 182 10.34 15.28 18.46
C VAL A 182 9.92 16.71 18.76
N TRP A 183 9.95 17.13 20.04
CA TRP A 183 9.63 18.50 20.45
C TRP A 183 10.31 18.87 21.78
N GLU A 184 10.76 20.12 21.91
CA GLU A 184 11.22 20.73 23.18
C GLU A 184 10.73 22.19 23.30
N ASN A 185 10.58 22.69 24.54
CA ASN A 185 10.24 24.09 24.81
C ASN A 185 11.40 25.06 24.43
N ASP A 186 11.05 26.32 24.15
CA ASP A 186 12.01 27.34 23.69
C ASP A 186 13.05 27.66 24.78
N ARG A 187 14.31 27.82 24.35
CA ARG A 187 15.45 28.21 25.21
C ARG A 187 15.52 29.71 25.50
N GLN A 188 14.69 30.54 24.87
CA GLN A 188 14.80 32.01 24.93
C GLN A 188 13.67 32.73 25.66
N GLY A 189 12.87 32.02 26.46
CA GLY A 189 11.85 32.63 27.32
C GLY A 189 10.95 31.60 27.98
N ASP A 190 10.29 31.99 29.05
CA ASP A 190 9.34 31.12 29.75
C ASP A 190 8.20 30.74 28.81
N HIS A 191 7.80 29.47 28.85
CA HIS A 191 6.62 29.01 28.14
C HIS A 191 5.43 29.14 29.08
N VAL A 192 4.39 29.88 28.68
CA VAL A 192 3.17 30.07 29.49
C VAL A 192 1.94 30.03 28.60
N ASP A 193 1.22 28.92 28.65
CA ASP A 193 -0.11 28.79 28.08
C ASP A 193 -1.14 29.43 29.03
N LEU A 194 -2.06 30.23 28.47
CA LEU A 194 -3.17 30.87 29.21
C LEU A 194 -4.54 30.25 28.88
N GLN A 195 -4.54 29.27 27.99
CA GLN A 195 -5.67 28.49 27.51
C GLN A 195 -5.15 27.17 26.94
N TRP A 196 -6.02 26.17 26.80
CA TRP A 196 -5.69 24.94 26.09
C TRP A 196 -5.28 25.25 24.65
N THR A 197 -4.15 24.69 24.23
CA THR A 197 -3.58 24.87 22.89
C THR A 197 -3.53 23.53 22.17
N TYR A 198 -3.99 23.49 20.93
CA TYR A 198 -3.90 22.31 20.09
C TYR A 198 -2.49 22.18 19.51
N HIS A 199 -2.00 20.94 19.48
CA HIS A 199 -0.72 20.58 18.92
C HIS A 199 -0.87 19.44 17.93
N ASP A 200 -0.14 19.54 16.83
CA ASP A 200 -0.01 18.53 15.78
C ASP A 200 1.48 18.41 15.44
N ILE A 201 2.06 17.23 15.66
CA ILE A 201 3.48 16.94 15.50
C ILE A 201 3.64 15.79 14.50
N ASP A 202 4.52 15.99 13.51
CA ASP A 202 4.97 14.91 12.63
C ASP A 202 5.84 13.91 13.39
N ILE A 203 5.40 12.66 13.46
CA ILE A 203 6.15 11.58 14.11
C ILE A 203 6.48 10.44 13.15
N SER A 204 6.24 10.63 11.84
CA SER A 204 6.38 9.61 10.79
C SER A 204 7.73 8.89 10.85
N ALA A 205 8.82 9.65 10.97
CA ALA A 205 10.19 9.12 11.01
C ALA A 205 10.46 8.10 12.14
N PHE A 206 9.62 8.05 13.17
CA PHE A 206 9.78 7.17 14.33
C PHE A 206 8.59 6.22 14.58
N ALA A 207 7.47 6.45 13.88
CA ALA A 207 6.21 5.76 14.09
C ALA A 207 5.70 4.98 12.88
N ASP A 208 6.04 5.40 11.65
CA ASP A 208 5.54 4.72 10.45
C ASP A 208 5.99 3.27 10.40
N LEU A 209 5.06 2.39 10.04
CA LEU A 209 5.25 0.94 9.89
C LEU A 209 5.77 0.24 11.17
N ASN A 210 5.55 0.82 12.34
CA ASN A 210 6.04 0.32 13.62
C ASN A 210 4.90 -0.13 14.54
N ALA A 211 4.84 -1.42 14.86
CA ALA A 211 3.81 -1.99 15.74
C ALA A 211 3.98 -1.66 17.23
N SER A 212 5.09 -0.99 17.60
CA SER A 212 5.45 -0.77 18.99
C SER A 212 5.93 0.66 19.23
N VAL A 213 5.05 1.63 18.99
CA VAL A 213 5.30 3.06 19.23
C VAL A 213 4.93 3.45 20.66
N LYS A 214 5.79 4.25 21.29
CA LYS A 214 5.52 4.88 22.59
C LYS A 214 5.80 6.38 22.53
N ILE A 215 4.86 7.16 23.05
CA ILE A 215 4.99 8.61 23.20
C ILE A 215 5.31 8.90 24.66
N ARG A 216 6.35 9.68 24.89
CA ARG A 216 6.78 10.10 26.23
C ARG A 216 6.80 11.62 26.34
N PHE A 217 6.14 12.13 27.37
CA PHE A 217 6.21 13.52 27.82
C PHE A 217 7.16 13.59 29.02
N GLU A 218 8.28 14.29 28.87
CA GLU A 218 9.28 14.47 29.93
C GLU A 218 9.29 15.91 30.42
N LEU A 219 9.39 16.10 31.73
CA LEU A 219 9.57 17.40 32.34
C LEU A 219 10.71 17.34 33.35
N GLU A 220 11.82 17.97 32.97
CA GLU A 220 13.01 18.13 33.81
C GLU A 220 13.02 19.56 34.38
N ARG A 221 13.20 19.70 35.70
CA ARG A 221 13.10 20.99 36.40
C ARG A 221 14.32 21.28 37.24
N ASP A 222 14.72 22.55 37.29
CA ASP A 222 15.83 22.99 38.15
C ASP A 222 15.35 23.47 39.54
N TYR A 223 16.20 24.22 40.26
CA TYR A 223 15.91 24.79 41.58
C TYR A 223 15.28 26.20 41.51
N GLY A 224 15.02 26.68 40.29
CA GLY A 224 14.70 28.05 39.91
C GLY A 224 13.21 28.39 39.99
N ALA A 225 12.69 29.02 38.93
CA ALA A 225 11.35 29.58 38.92
C ALA A 225 10.30 28.47 38.73
N GLN A 226 9.36 28.39 39.67
CA GLN A 226 8.32 27.36 39.64
C GLN A 226 7.08 27.88 38.91
N LEU A 227 6.77 27.29 37.76
CA LEU A 227 5.56 27.58 36.97
C LEU A 227 4.53 26.43 37.04
N GLY A 228 3.40 26.59 36.36
CA GLY A 228 2.20 25.75 36.51
C GLY A 228 2.30 24.29 36.04
N GLY A 229 3.44 23.87 35.49
CA GLY A 229 3.68 22.49 35.08
C GLY A 229 3.02 22.17 33.73
N TRP A 230 2.70 20.89 33.51
CA TRP A 230 2.22 20.40 32.22
C TRP A 230 0.95 19.58 32.41
N SER A 231 -0.12 19.95 31.69
CA SER A 231 -1.32 19.13 31.52
C SER A 231 -1.56 18.81 30.04
N ILE A 232 -2.01 17.60 29.75
CA ILE A 232 -2.37 17.11 28.42
C ILE A 232 -3.75 16.47 28.43
N ASP A 233 -4.45 16.58 27.30
CA ASP A 233 -5.79 16.05 27.10
C ASP A 233 -6.04 15.71 25.62
N ASP A 234 -7.06 14.88 25.36
CA ASP A 234 -7.52 14.47 24.02
C ASP A 234 -6.40 14.09 23.05
N LEU A 235 -5.57 13.12 23.45
CA LEU A 235 -4.46 12.66 22.61
C LEU A 235 -4.97 11.71 21.53
N VAL A 236 -4.55 11.98 20.30
CA VAL A 236 -4.90 11.21 19.12
C VAL A 236 -3.63 10.90 18.34
N ILE A 237 -3.51 9.65 17.88
CA ILE A 237 -2.58 9.28 16.81
C ILE A 237 -3.40 9.04 15.55
N THR A 238 -3.07 9.81 14.52
CA THR A 238 -3.62 9.67 13.18
C THR A 238 -2.52 9.29 12.20
N GLY A 239 -2.91 8.68 11.09
CA GLY A 239 -2.02 8.46 9.97
C GLY A 239 -2.82 7.96 8.78
N ILE A 240 -2.14 7.80 7.66
CA ILE A 240 -2.77 7.25 6.47
C ILE A 240 -2.71 5.72 6.59
N SER A 241 -3.85 5.09 6.85
CA SER A 241 -4.01 3.65 6.62
C SER A 241 -4.80 3.42 5.32
N GLY A 242 -4.43 2.36 4.60
CA GLY A 242 -4.89 2.14 3.23
C GLY A 242 -4.00 2.75 2.14
N HIS A 243 -2.77 3.17 2.49
CA HIS A 243 -1.68 2.85 1.56
C HIS A 243 -1.72 1.33 1.39
N VAL A 244 -1.55 0.84 0.17
CA VAL A 244 -1.35 -0.59 -0.03
C VAL A 244 -0.04 -0.88 0.68
N ILE A 245 -0.08 -1.27 1.95
CA ILE A 245 1.07 -1.86 2.66
C ILE A 245 1.06 -3.33 2.27
N GLY A 246 0.95 -3.54 0.96
CA GLY A 246 1.16 -4.80 0.31
C GLY A 246 2.66 -5.01 0.19
N ASP A 247 2.94 -6.19 -0.29
CA ASP A 247 4.19 -6.59 -0.88
C ASP A 247 3.70 -7.17 -2.20
N ALA A 248 3.49 -6.28 -3.16
CA ALA A 248 2.69 -6.56 -4.34
C ALA A 248 3.35 -7.62 -5.25
N ASP A 249 4.66 -7.79 -5.15
CA ASP A 249 5.42 -8.84 -5.82
C ASP A 249 5.90 -9.98 -4.91
N GLY A 250 5.72 -9.86 -3.59
CA GLY A 250 5.96 -10.92 -2.61
C GLY A 250 7.42 -11.10 -2.22
N ASP A 251 8.24 -10.07 -2.35
CA ASP A 251 9.69 -10.11 -2.16
C ASP A 251 10.17 -9.92 -0.72
N GLY A 252 9.25 -9.53 0.18
CA GLY A 252 9.49 -9.30 1.60
C GLY A 252 9.75 -7.84 1.98
N VAL A 253 9.77 -6.92 1.02
CA VAL A 253 9.79 -5.47 1.19
C VAL A 253 8.37 -4.95 1.00
N LYS A 254 7.94 -4.00 1.83
CA LYS A 254 6.60 -3.43 1.72
C LYS A 254 6.61 -2.35 0.64
N ASP A 255 5.58 -2.25 -0.19
CA ASP A 255 5.47 -1.30 -1.31
C ASP A 255 5.95 0.15 -0.99
N PRO A 256 5.71 0.75 0.19
CA PRO A 256 6.20 2.11 0.50
C PRO A 256 7.72 2.21 0.72
N LEU A 257 8.37 1.09 1.01
CA LEU A 257 9.81 0.94 1.22
C LEU A 257 10.48 0.23 0.04
N ASP A 258 9.69 -0.20 -0.93
CA ASP A 258 10.12 -0.98 -2.08
C ASP A 258 10.44 -0.05 -3.25
N ASN A 259 11.67 -0.08 -3.73
CA ASN A 259 12.08 0.69 -4.90
C ASN A 259 11.69 0.01 -6.23
N CYS A 260 11.10 -1.20 -6.21
CA CYS A 260 10.39 -1.83 -7.32
C CYS A 260 9.07 -2.51 -6.91
N PRO A 261 8.01 -1.77 -6.52
CA PRO A 261 6.76 -2.32 -5.97
C PRO A 261 5.93 -3.28 -6.83
N ALA A 262 6.40 -3.67 -8.00
CA ALA A 262 5.72 -4.60 -8.89
C ALA A 262 6.65 -5.69 -9.44
N LEU A 263 7.92 -5.70 -9.02
CA LEU A 263 8.92 -6.62 -9.49
C LEU A 263 9.91 -6.96 -8.37
N SER A 264 9.82 -8.21 -7.92
CA SER A 264 10.58 -8.72 -6.79
C SER A 264 12.06 -8.40 -6.86
N ASN A 265 12.55 -7.61 -5.91
CA ASN A 265 13.95 -7.26 -5.72
C ASN A 265 14.29 -7.12 -4.22
N PRO A 266 14.35 -8.24 -3.47
CA PRO A 266 14.53 -8.21 -2.01
C PRO A 266 15.81 -7.53 -1.51
N ASP A 267 16.79 -7.32 -2.40
CA ASP A 267 18.07 -6.67 -2.12
C ASP A 267 18.05 -5.15 -2.31
N GLN A 268 16.97 -4.61 -2.92
CA GLN A 268 16.69 -3.18 -3.05
C GLN A 268 17.89 -2.40 -3.63
N ILE A 269 18.63 -3.04 -4.54
CA ILE A 269 19.79 -2.41 -5.18
C ILE A 269 19.30 -1.24 -6.04
N ASP A 270 19.98 -0.12 -5.88
CA ASP A 270 19.77 1.15 -6.58
C ASP A 270 21.17 1.71 -6.88
N LEU A 271 21.72 1.31 -8.04
CA LEU A 271 23.11 1.59 -8.42
C LEU A 271 23.33 3.09 -8.68
N ASP A 272 22.31 3.78 -9.16
CA ASP A 272 22.38 5.16 -9.61
C ASP A 272 21.80 6.20 -8.63
N GLY A 273 21.05 5.73 -7.63
CA GLY A 273 20.58 6.50 -6.48
C GLY A 273 19.33 7.32 -6.75
N ASP A 274 18.51 6.95 -7.74
CA ASP A 274 17.31 7.69 -8.13
C ASP A 274 16.03 7.26 -7.37
N GLN A 275 16.15 6.25 -6.50
CA GLN A 275 15.09 5.58 -5.73
C GLN A 275 14.19 4.63 -6.55
N ILE A 276 14.56 4.30 -7.79
CA ILE A 276 14.00 3.19 -8.56
C ILE A 276 15.03 2.05 -8.50
N GLY A 277 14.58 0.83 -8.19
CA GLY A 277 15.50 -0.30 -8.07
C GLY A 277 16.01 -0.77 -9.43
N ASP A 278 17.25 -1.27 -9.47
CA ASP A 278 17.92 -1.78 -10.69
C ASP A 278 17.08 -2.81 -11.48
N ALA A 279 16.22 -3.54 -10.77
CA ALA A 279 15.34 -4.57 -11.33
C ALA A 279 14.25 -3.97 -12.23
N CYS A 280 13.67 -2.84 -11.83
CA CYS A 280 12.61 -2.15 -12.55
C CYS A 280 13.11 -0.86 -13.23
N ASP A 281 14.39 -0.53 -13.08
CA ASP A 281 15.00 0.59 -13.77
C ASP A 281 15.63 0.18 -15.11
N GLY A 282 15.09 0.75 -16.19
CA GLY A 282 15.61 0.64 -17.55
C GLY A 282 16.64 1.72 -17.91
N CYS A 283 16.98 2.60 -16.96
CA CYS A 283 17.85 3.75 -17.16
C CYS A 283 19.23 3.63 -16.50
N ILE A 284 19.55 2.55 -15.78
CA ILE A 284 20.91 2.35 -15.29
C ILE A 284 21.92 2.14 -16.44
N ASP A 285 23.13 2.70 -16.29
CA ASP A 285 24.29 2.52 -17.18
C ASP A 285 25.42 1.79 -16.43
N PRO A 286 25.31 0.46 -16.22
CA PRO A 286 26.30 -0.26 -15.42
C PRO A 286 27.57 -0.56 -16.23
N ASP A 287 27.55 -0.50 -17.56
CA ASP A 287 28.71 -0.79 -18.41
C ASP A 287 29.48 0.45 -18.89
N ASN A 288 28.95 1.65 -18.61
CA ASN A 288 29.51 2.97 -18.86
C ASN A 288 29.78 3.25 -20.34
N ASP A 289 28.91 2.79 -21.23
CA ASP A 289 29.02 3.03 -22.67
C ASP A 289 28.36 4.35 -23.12
N GLY A 290 27.57 4.98 -22.22
CA GLY A 290 26.89 6.24 -22.42
C GLY A 290 25.40 6.13 -22.78
N PHE A 291 24.82 4.93 -22.69
CA PHE A 291 23.37 4.68 -22.76
C PHE A 291 22.88 4.14 -21.40
N GLY A 292 21.68 4.57 -20.98
CA GLY A 292 21.38 4.72 -19.55
C GLY A 292 22.03 5.98 -18.95
N ASP A 293 21.44 6.61 -17.92
CA ASP A 293 22.08 7.72 -17.19
C ASP A 293 21.68 7.70 -15.70
N PRO A 294 22.64 7.83 -14.78
CA PRO A 294 22.39 7.94 -13.35
C PRO A 294 21.63 9.20 -12.91
N GLY A 295 20.43 9.01 -12.34
CA GLY A 295 19.70 10.04 -11.60
C GLY A 295 18.48 10.65 -12.28
N TYR A 296 17.94 10.01 -13.32
CA TYR A 296 16.67 10.40 -13.93
C TYR A 296 15.66 9.25 -13.91
N PRO A 297 14.44 9.47 -13.38
CA PRO A 297 13.43 8.42 -13.37
C PRO A 297 13.03 8.03 -14.79
N THR A 298 12.75 6.74 -14.97
CA THR A 298 12.14 6.18 -16.18
C THR A 298 10.89 7.00 -16.61
N PRO A 299 10.63 7.22 -17.92
CA PRO A 299 11.35 6.75 -19.10
C PRO A 299 12.19 7.86 -19.76
N THR A 300 12.83 8.73 -18.99
CA THR A 300 13.40 9.98 -19.56
C THR A 300 14.79 9.84 -20.16
N CYS A 301 15.47 8.70 -19.98
CA CYS A 301 16.79 8.39 -20.54
C CYS A 301 16.74 7.83 -21.98
N GLN A 302 17.90 7.78 -22.64
CA GLN A 302 18.06 6.94 -23.83
C GLN A 302 18.24 5.49 -23.37
N LEU A 303 17.33 4.62 -23.78
CA LEU A 303 17.37 3.19 -23.41
C LEU A 303 18.63 2.54 -23.97
N ASP A 304 19.28 1.74 -23.14
CA ASP A 304 20.36 0.85 -23.52
C ASP A 304 19.80 -0.54 -23.86
N ASN A 305 19.93 -0.95 -25.11
CA ASN A 305 19.49 -2.27 -25.56
C ASN A 305 20.50 -3.39 -25.25
N CYS A 306 21.68 -3.07 -24.68
CA CYS A 306 22.62 -4.04 -24.12
C CYS A 306 23.16 -3.60 -22.77
N LYS A 307 22.25 -3.49 -21.81
CA LYS A 307 22.46 -3.06 -20.40
C LYS A 307 23.78 -3.46 -19.72
N PHE A 308 24.44 -4.56 -20.11
CA PHE A 308 25.66 -5.05 -19.47
C PHE A 308 26.84 -5.25 -20.44
N VAL A 309 26.67 -4.92 -21.72
CA VAL A 309 27.66 -5.14 -22.78
C VAL A 309 27.80 -3.86 -23.60
N PRO A 310 28.95 -3.16 -23.52
CA PRO A 310 29.09 -1.85 -24.15
C PRO A 310 28.83 -1.90 -25.66
N ASN A 311 27.82 -1.18 -26.12
CA ASN A 311 27.44 -1.04 -27.51
C ASN A 311 27.05 0.42 -27.86
N PRO A 312 28.03 1.35 -27.97
CA PRO A 312 27.76 2.77 -28.20
C PRO A 312 27.02 3.13 -29.51
N ASP A 313 26.78 2.15 -30.39
CA ASP A 313 26.02 2.32 -31.62
C ASP A 313 24.57 1.83 -31.54
N GLN A 314 24.19 1.12 -30.46
CA GLN A 314 22.84 0.66 -30.15
C GLN A 314 22.19 -0.08 -31.34
N GLN A 315 22.99 -0.81 -32.13
CA GLN A 315 22.48 -1.58 -33.25
C GLN A 315 21.64 -2.75 -32.76
N ASN A 316 20.57 -3.03 -33.49
CA ASN A 316 19.65 -4.12 -33.28
C ASN A 316 19.01 -4.42 -34.65
N HIS A 317 19.50 -5.44 -35.34
CA HIS A 317 19.10 -5.71 -36.72
C HIS A 317 17.77 -6.43 -36.85
N ASP A 318 17.43 -7.30 -35.91
CA ASP A 318 16.23 -8.14 -35.95
C ASP A 318 15.03 -7.54 -35.21
N THR A 319 15.26 -6.42 -34.53
CA THR A 319 14.31 -5.59 -33.79
C THR A 319 13.66 -6.29 -32.60
N ASP A 320 14.36 -7.24 -31.98
CA ASP A 320 13.96 -7.78 -30.69
C ASP A 320 14.32 -6.86 -29.51
N SER A 321 14.24 -7.32 -28.26
CA SER A 321 14.52 -6.48 -27.09
C SER A 321 16.01 -6.26 -26.80
N LEU A 322 16.91 -6.94 -27.50
CA LEU A 322 18.35 -6.97 -27.26
C LEU A 322 19.11 -6.34 -28.42
N GLY A 323 20.25 -5.71 -28.14
CA GLY A 323 21.14 -5.19 -29.18
C GLY A 323 22.08 -6.27 -29.72
N ASP A 324 22.61 -6.06 -30.92
CA ASP A 324 23.50 -7.02 -31.60
C ASP A 324 24.71 -7.46 -30.74
N ALA A 325 25.14 -6.61 -29.81
CA ALA A 325 26.30 -6.87 -28.95
C ALA A 325 26.03 -7.89 -27.84
N CYS A 326 24.78 -8.03 -27.43
CA CYS A 326 24.33 -8.91 -26.35
C CYS A 326 23.31 -9.95 -26.81
N ASP A 327 23.07 -10.03 -28.12
CA ASP A 327 22.16 -10.97 -28.77
C ASP A 327 22.95 -12.14 -29.36
N ASN A 328 22.61 -13.36 -28.93
CA ASN A 328 23.20 -14.60 -29.44
C ASN A 328 22.67 -14.99 -30.84
N CYS A 329 21.70 -14.24 -31.39
CA CYS A 329 21.22 -14.32 -32.76
C CYS A 329 20.89 -12.95 -33.38
N ASP A 330 21.90 -12.08 -33.49
CA ASP A 330 21.84 -10.69 -34.03
C ASP A 330 20.96 -10.40 -35.27
N TYR A 331 20.62 -11.39 -36.10
CA TYR A 331 19.75 -11.25 -37.28
C TYR A 331 18.42 -12.01 -37.20
N THR A 332 18.09 -12.67 -36.09
CA THR A 332 16.94 -13.57 -35.95
C THR A 332 16.24 -13.39 -34.60
N TYR A 333 15.09 -12.70 -34.63
CA TYR A 333 14.27 -12.37 -33.45
C TYR A 333 14.16 -13.53 -32.44
N ASN A 334 14.82 -13.40 -31.28
CA ASN A 334 14.87 -14.41 -30.24
C ASN A 334 15.08 -13.79 -28.84
N PRO A 335 14.11 -13.01 -28.33
CA PRO A 335 14.28 -12.23 -27.08
C PRO A 335 14.55 -13.09 -25.82
N GLU A 336 14.29 -14.40 -25.88
CA GLU A 336 14.51 -15.34 -24.79
C GLU A 336 15.93 -15.94 -24.77
N GLN A 337 16.74 -15.70 -25.81
CA GLN A 337 18.18 -16.01 -25.88
C GLN A 337 18.53 -17.47 -25.55
N HIS A 338 17.65 -18.42 -25.91
CA HIS A 338 17.93 -19.84 -25.72
C HIS A 338 19.18 -20.28 -26.49
N ASP A 339 20.04 -21.00 -25.78
CA ASP A 339 21.26 -21.62 -26.28
C ASP A 339 21.47 -22.90 -25.47
N GLU A 340 20.94 -24.02 -25.95
CA GLU A 340 20.97 -25.29 -25.23
C GLU A 340 22.40 -25.83 -25.04
N ASN A 341 23.32 -25.44 -25.93
CA ASN A 341 24.66 -26.00 -26.00
C ASN A 341 25.77 -25.09 -25.42
N GLU A 342 25.40 -23.86 -25.05
CA GLU A 342 26.24 -22.81 -24.44
C GLU A 342 27.47 -22.44 -25.28
N ASP A 343 27.38 -22.50 -26.61
CA ASP A 343 28.47 -22.10 -27.52
C ASP A 343 28.45 -20.62 -27.93
N GLY A 344 27.41 -19.88 -27.50
CA GLY A 344 27.24 -18.45 -27.76
C GLY A 344 26.51 -18.13 -29.07
N VAL A 345 26.00 -19.14 -29.79
CA VAL A 345 25.08 -18.99 -30.92
C VAL A 345 23.71 -19.53 -30.49
N GLY A 346 22.67 -18.71 -30.58
CA GLY A 346 21.35 -19.11 -30.12
C GLY A 346 20.71 -20.20 -30.97
N ASP A 347 19.82 -20.98 -30.36
CA ASP A 347 19.10 -22.11 -30.98
C ASP A 347 18.32 -21.66 -32.24
N ALA A 348 17.88 -20.40 -32.27
CA ALA A 348 17.16 -19.80 -33.39
C ALA A 348 18.02 -19.65 -34.67
N CYS A 349 19.35 -19.54 -34.55
CA CYS A 349 20.26 -19.20 -35.64
C CYS A 349 21.44 -20.16 -35.83
N ASP A 350 21.60 -21.19 -34.98
CA ASP A 350 22.69 -22.17 -35.08
C ASP A 350 22.47 -23.23 -36.21
N GLY A 351 21.23 -23.39 -36.68
CA GLY A 351 20.82 -24.30 -37.74
C GLY A 351 20.63 -25.77 -37.32
N ASN A 352 20.75 -26.09 -36.05
CA ASN A 352 20.37 -27.37 -35.47
C ASN A 352 18.87 -27.40 -35.19
N LEU A 353 18.31 -28.61 -35.03
CA LEU A 353 16.87 -28.76 -34.80
C LEU A 353 16.62 -28.61 -33.29
N HIS A 354 15.83 -27.61 -32.90
CA HIS A 354 15.48 -27.32 -31.50
C HIS A 354 13.97 -27.13 -31.34
N ILE A 355 13.37 -27.75 -30.32
CA ILE A 355 11.96 -27.56 -29.95
C ILE A 355 11.84 -26.37 -28.97
N GLU A 356 11.24 -25.29 -29.43
CA GLU A 356 11.12 -24.03 -28.66
C GLU A 356 9.85 -23.94 -27.79
N SER A 357 9.17 -25.07 -27.57
CA SER A 357 7.89 -25.13 -26.85
C SER A 357 8.07 -25.26 -25.33
N TYR A 358 8.93 -24.42 -24.73
CA TYR A 358 9.37 -24.54 -23.33
C TYR A 358 8.28 -24.23 -22.30
N SER A 359 7.30 -23.40 -22.64
CA SER A 359 6.15 -23.08 -21.78
C SER A 359 4.83 -23.53 -22.40
N MET A 360 4.14 -24.43 -21.71
CA MET A 360 2.83 -24.93 -22.12
C MET A 360 1.75 -24.39 -21.18
N PRO A 361 0.70 -23.72 -21.70
CA PRO A 361 -0.41 -23.26 -20.88
C PRO A 361 -1.16 -24.41 -20.20
N ASN A 362 -1.61 -24.17 -18.98
CA ASN A 362 -2.48 -25.10 -18.26
C ASN A 362 -3.78 -25.35 -19.04
N GLY A 363 -4.29 -26.57 -18.96
CA GLY A 363 -5.64 -26.91 -19.40
C GLY A 363 -6.65 -26.69 -18.27
N TYR A 364 -7.92 -26.56 -18.63
CA TYR A 364 -9.00 -26.48 -17.65
C TYR A 364 -10.02 -27.59 -17.91
N LEU A 365 -10.44 -28.25 -16.84
CA LEU A 365 -11.39 -29.36 -16.89
C LEU A 365 -12.67 -28.95 -17.64
N ASN A 366 -13.07 -29.77 -18.61
CA ASN A 366 -14.20 -29.57 -19.51
C ASN A 366 -14.14 -28.34 -20.44
N GLN A 367 -13.00 -27.66 -20.55
CA GLN A 367 -12.80 -26.55 -21.49
C GLN A 367 -12.02 -27.02 -22.74
N PRO A 368 -12.34 -26.52 -23.94
CA PRO A 368 -11.57 -26.85 -25.13
C PRO A 368 -10.13 -26.36 -24.97
N TYR A 369 -9.17 -27.20 -25.38
CA TYR A 369 -7.75 -26.90 -25.37
C TYR A 369 -7.18 -27.15 -26.77
N SER A 370 -6.29 -26.27 -27.22
CA SER A 370 -5.54 -26.43 -28.47
C SER A 370 -4.18 -25.78 -28.31
N TYR A 371 -3.11 -26.52 -28.59
CA TYR A 371 -1.74 -26.06 -28.55
C TYR A 371 -0.97 -26.61 -29.75
N TYR A 372 -0.10 -25.79 -30.32
CA TYR A 372 0.77 -26.14 -31.45
C TYR A 372 2.20 -26.19 -30.95
N PHE A 373 2.87 -27.31 -31.17
CA PHE A 373 4.31 -27.37 -30.98
C PHE A 373 5.01 -26.70 -32.15
N TRP A 374 6.16 -26.10 -31.86
CA TRP A 374 6.99 -25.44 -32.86
C TRP A 374 8.47 -25.66 -32.56
N ALA A 375 9.28 -25.57 -33.61
CA ALA A 375 10.71 -25.85 -33.61
C ALA A 375 11.43 -24.92 -34.59
N VAL A 376 12.73 -24.72 -34.37
CA VAL A 376 13.65 -23.94 -35.20
C VAL A 376 14.78 -24.81 -35.75
N GLY A 377 15.42 -24.33 -36.81
CA GLY A 377 16.50 -25.00 -37.53
C GLY A 377 16.19 -26.38 -38.11
N GLY A 378 17.20 -27.13 -38.55
CA GLY A 378 16.97 -28.33 -39.37
C GLY A 378 16.28 -28.03 -40.72
N LEU A 379 15.74 -29.07 -41.38
CA LEU A 379 15.06 -28.94 -42.68
C LEU A 379 13.55 -29.23 -42.62
N GLU A 380 12.72 -28.20 -42.79
CA GLU A 380 11.26 -28.37 -42.96
C GLU A 380 10.90 -29.26 -44.17
N PRO A 381 9.77 -30.02 -44.13
CA PRO A 381 8.75 -30.04 -43.08
C PRO A 381 9.13 -30.90 -41.87
N TYR A 382 8.70 -30.46 -40.68
CA TYR A 382 8.84 -31.25 -39.46
C TYR A 382 7.75 -32.32 -39.34
N THR A 383 8.06 -33.37 -38.59
CA THR A 383 7.13 -34.42 -38.17
C THR A 383 7.21 -34.58 -36.66
N TRP A 384 6.06 -34.67 -36.01
CA TRP A 384 5.97 -34.66 -34.56
C TRP A 384 5.41 -35.97 -34.02
N GLU A 385 5.88 -36.42 -32.86
CA GLU A 385 5.34 -37.61 -32.21
C GLU A 385 5.44 -37.53 -30.68
N ILE A 386 4.51 -38.18 -29.98
CA ILE A 386 4.64 -38.43 -28.53
C ILE A 386 5.40 -39.73 -28.35
N VAL A 387 6.60 -39.67 -27.77
CA VAL A 387 7.51 -40.82 -27.64
C VAL A 387 7.40 -41.53 -26.30
N SER A 388 6.92 -40.85 -25.26
CA SER A 388 6.68 -41.43 -23.93
C SER A 388 5.72 -40.62 -23.06
N GLY A 389 5.19 -41.25 -22.01
CA GLY A 389 4.32 -40.63 -21.00
C GLY A 389 2.83 -40.67 -21.35
N ASP A 390 2.03 -39.98 -20.54
CA ASP A 390 0.57 -39.96 -20.65
C ASP A 390 0.08 -38.55 -21.02
N LEU A 391 -0.77 -38.45 -22.04
CA LEU A 391 -1.47 -37.20 -22.34
C LEU A 391 -2.63 -36.99 -21.36
N PRO A 392 -3.03 -35.72 -21.09
CA PRO A 392 -4.24 -35.44 -20.33
C PRO A 392 -5.46 -36.14 -20.94
N TYR A 393 -6.24 -36.81 -20.10
CA TYR A 393 -7.42 -37.54 -20.56
C TYR A 393 -8.40 -36.60 -21.27
N GLY A 394 -8.81 -36.95 -22.49
CA GLY A 394 -9.66 -36.12 -23.33
C GLY A 394 -8.93 -35.23 -24.33
N LEU A 395 -7.59 -35.16 -24.26
CA LEU A 395 -6.74 -34.59 -25.30
C LEU A 395 -6.21 -35.69 -26.23
N GLY A 396 -6.02 -35.32 -27.50
CA GLY A 396 -5.38 -36.12 -28.53
C GLY A 396 -4.25 -35.34 -29.19
N PHE A 397 -3.26 -36.07 -29.70
CA PHE A 397 -2.13 -35.49 -30.41
C PHE A 397 -2.20 -35.82 -31.91
N VAL A 398 -2.03 -34.81 -32.75
CA VAL A 398 -1.92 -34.93 -34.21
C VAL A 398 -0.49 -34.61 -34.60
N GLY A 399 0.31 -35.66 -34.81
CA GLY A 399 1.73 -35.60 -35.15
C GLY A 399 2.04 -35.33 -36.62
N ASP A 400 1.21 -34.55 -37.31
CA ASP A 400 1.50 -34.12 -38.67
C ASP A 400 2.53 -32.97 -38.68
N THR A 401 2.54 -32.12 -39.71
CA THR A 401 3.46 -30.97 -39.80
C THR A 401 3.28 -29.92 -38.70
N LEU A 402 2.14 -29.89 -38.01
CA LEU A 402 1.81 -28.84 -37.04
C LEU A 402 1.91 -29.28 -35.58
N GLY A 403 2.03 -30.60 -35.31
CA GLY A 403 2.15 -31.12 -33.95
C GLY A 403 1.08 -30.58 -33.00
N ILE A 404 -0.19 -30.91 -33.22
CA ILE A 404 -1.30 -30.30 -32.47
C ILE A 404 -1.71 -31.17 -31.29
N LEU A 405 -1.66 -30.63 -30.07
CA LEU A 405 -2.32 -31.19 -28.90
C LEU A 405 -3.69 -30.50 -28.72
N SER A 406 -4.78 -31.24 -28.90
CA SER A 406 -6.13 -30.64 -28.81
C SER A 406 -7.18 -31.59 -28.27
N GLY A 407 -8.27 -31.02 -27.75
CA GLY A 407 -9.40 -31.78 -27.22
C GLY A 407 -10.08 -31.06 -26.07
N THR A 408 -10.71 -31.83 -25.19
CA THR A 408 -11.36 -31.30 -23.99
C THR A 408 -10.96 -32.19 -22.82
N PRO A 409 -10.07 -31.73 -21.92
CA PRO A 409 -9.58 -32.55 -20.85
C PRO A 409 -10.70 -32.82 -19.84
N ASN A 410 -10.84 -34.06 -19.39
CA ASN A 410 -11.93 -34.52 -18.54
C ASN A 410 -11.46 -35.03 -17.17
N TYR A 411 -10.19 -34.80 -16.84
CA TYR A 411 -9.60 -35.16 -15.55
C TYR A 411 -8.54 -34.15 -15.14
N SER A 412 -8.68 -33.59 -13.93
CA SER A 412 -7.75 -32.62 -13.36
C SER A 412 -6.57 -33.34 -12.70
N ALA A 413 -5.36 -33.17 -13.25
CA ALA A 413 -4.10 -33.67 -12.72
C ALA A 413 -2.94 -32.99 -13.47
N THR A 414 -1.71 -33.22 -13.00
CA THR A 414 -0.49 -32.94 -13.77
C THR A 414 -0.09 -34.20 -14.54
N PHE A 415 0.14 -34.05 -15.83
CA PHE A 415 0.53 -35.10 -16.76
C PHE A 415 1.94 -34.84 -17.27
N TYR A 416 2.69 -35.91 -17.52
CA TYR A 416 4.08 -35.85 -18.00
C TYR A 416 4.21 -36.69 -19.26
N PHE A 417 4.73 -36.09 -20.32
CA PHE A 417 4.99 -36.76 -21.59
C PHE A 417 6.19 -36.17 -22.31
N THR A 418 6.70 -36.87 -23.32
CA THR A 418 7.84 -36.43 -24.13
C THR A 418 7.39 -36.34 -25.57
N VAL A 419 7.61 -35.18 -26.17
CA VAL A 419 7.38 -34.92 -27.59
C VAL A 419 8.71 -35.01 -28.32
N ALA A 420 8.71 -35.53 -29.54
CA ALA A 420 9.85 -35.51 -30.45
C ALA A 420 9.49 -34.76 -31.73
N CYS A 421 10.44 -33.96 -32.21
CA CYS A 421 10.41 -33.31 -33.51
C CYS A 421 11.47 -33.96 -34.39
N ARG A 422 11.11 -34.29 -35.63
CA ARG A 422 12.02 -34.81 -36.64
C ARG A 422 11.92 -33.97 -37.90
N ASP A 423 13.07 -33.54 -38.41
CA ASP A 423 13.14 -32.81 -39.67
C ASP A 423 13.12 -33.75 -40.90
N SER A 424 13.05 -33.15 -42.08
CA SER A 424 12.95 -33.88 -43.35
C SER A 424 14.31 -34.25 -43.98
N ASP A 425 15.41 -33.95 -43.28
CA ASP A 425 16.77 -34.18 -43.78
C ASP A 425 17.10 -35.68 -43.87
N ILE A 426 18.22 -36.00 -44.56
CA ILE A 426 18.69 -37.40 -44.71
C ILE A 426 20.20 -37.48 -44.39
N PRO A 427 20.59 -38.03 -43.22
CA PRO A 427 19.75 -38.56 -42.15
C PRO A 427 18.99 -37.44 -41.40
N SER A 428 17.75 -37.72 -41.01
CA SER A 428 16.92 -36.75 -40.28
C SER A 428 17.51 -36.45 -38.91
N LYS A 429 17.52 -35.17 -38.53
CA LYS A 429 17.76 -34.73 -37.16
C LYS A 429 16.52 -34.99 -36.31
N VAL A 430 16.73 -35.21 -35.02
CA VAL A 430 15.66 -35.45 -34.05
C VAL A 430 15.99 -34.69 -32.80
N ASP A 431 15.00 -33.95 -32.30
CA ASP A 431 15.04 -33.33 -30.99
C ASP A 431 13.86 -33.83 -30.13
N THR A 432 14.02 -33.78 -28.81
CA THR A 432 13.03 -34.27 -27.85
C THR A 432 12.86 -33.35 -26.67
N LEU A 433 11.62 -33.02 -26.32
CA LEU A 433 11.28 -32.17 -25.19
C LEU A 433 10.42 -32.93 -24.17
N ALA A 434 10.84 -32.92 -22.91
CA ALA A 434 10.03 -33.39 -21.80
C ALA A 434 9.06 -32.29 -21.35
N VAL A 435 7.76 -32.60 -21.35
CA VAL A 435 6.68 -31.65 -21.09
C VAL A 435 5.89 -32.07 -19.86
N SER A 436 5.57 -31.10 -19.01
CA SER A 436 4.56 -31.24 -17.97
C SER A 436 3.38 -30.31 -18.26
N MET A 437 2.16 -30.85 -18.24
CA MET A 437 0.94 -30.07 -18.41
C MET A 437 0.00 -30.31 -17.23
N THR A 438 -0.48 -29.23 -16.61
CA THR A 438 -1.47 -29.32 -15.55
C THR A 438 -2.86 -29.02 -16.09
N VAL A 439 -3.82 -29.90 -15.81
CA VAL A 439 -5.25 -29.64 -15.99
C VAL A 439 -5.81 -29.22 -14.64
N LEU A 440 -6.21 -27.96 -14.56
CA LEU A 440 -6.83 -27.37 -13.39
C LEU A 440 -8.35 -27.58 -13.41
N PRO A 441 -9.04 -27.54 -12.26
CA PRO A 441 -10.49 -27.33 -12.25
C PRO A 441 -10.83 -26.04 -13.04
N PRO A 442 -12.04 -25.93 -13.62
CA PRO A 442 -12.39 -24.73 -14.38
C PRO A 442 -12.21 -23.48 -13.48
N PRO A 443 -11.73 -22.36 -14.05
CA PRO A 443 -11.65 -21.12 -13.29
C PRO A 443 -13.07 -20.78 -12.83
N TYR A 444 -13.23 -20.50 -11.55
CA TYR A 444 -14.51 -20.11 -10.98
C TYR A 444 -14.51 -18.60 -10.77
N LEU A 445 -15.65 -17.98 -11.02
CA LEU A 445 -15.88 -16.59 -10.62
C LEU A 445 -16.37 -16.62 -9.16
N CYS A 446 -15.65 -15.99 -8.25
CA CYS A 446 -16.12 -15.94 -6.87
C CYS A 446 -17.41 -15.12 -6.77
N GLY A 447 -18.40 -15.66 -6.05
CA GLY A 447 -19.74 -15.10 -5.95
C GLY A 447 -20.69 -15.53 -7.07
N ASP A 448 -20.21 -16.24 -8.09
CA ASP A 448 -21.02 -16.87 -9.14
C ASP A 448 -21.38 -18.30 -8.70
N ALA A 449 -22.36 -18.40 -7.82
CA ALA A 449 -22.79 -19.65 -7.22
C ALA A 449 -23.56 -20.53 -8.21
N ASP A 450 -24.22 -19.94 -9.20
CA ASP A 450 -25.02 -20.68 -10.19
C ASP A 450 -24.26 -21.01 -11.48
N GLY A 451 -23.05 -20.47 -11.65
CA GLY A 451 -22.12 -20.75 -12.76
C GLY A 451 -22.51 -20.04 -14.06
N SER A 452 -23.28 -18.95 -13.98
CA SER A 452 -23.75 -18.17 -15.12
C SER A 452 -22.70 -17.19 -15.68
N SER A 453 -21.54 -17.07 -15.03
CA SER A 453 -20.50 -16.07 -15.29
C SER A 453 -20.93 -14.63 -14.99
N ALA A 454 -22.00 -14.46 -14.21
CA ALA A 454 -22.44 -13.18 -13.68
C ALA A 454 -22.54 -13.29 -12.15
N VAL A 455 -22.12 -12.24 -11.44
CA VAL A 455 -22.36 -12.12 -10.00
C VAL A 455 -23.57 -11.21 -9.82
N ASP A 456 -24.75 -11.80 -9.60
CA ASP A 456 -25.99 -11.09 -9.42
C ASP A 456 -26.92 -11.74 -8.38
N ILE A 457 -28.17 -11.27 -8.31
CA ILE A 457 -29.11 -11.71 -7.28
C ILE A 457 -29.49 -13.19 -7.44
N SER A 458 -29.33 -13.77 -8.63
CA SER A 458 -29.59 -15.18 -8.89
C SER A 458 -28.63 -16.08 -8.11
N ASP A 459 -27.38 -15.66 -7.88
CA ASP A 459 -26.40 -16.38 -7.06
C ASP A 459 -26.81 -16.47 -5.60
N ALA A 460 -27.25 -15.36 -5.01
CA ALA A 460 -27.76 -15.36 -3.64
C ALA A 460 -29.01 -16.24 -3.50
N VAL A 461 -29.91 -16.23 -4.51
CA VAL A 461 -31.07 -17.13 -4.53
C VAL A 461 -30.64 -18.59 -4.69
N TYR A 462 -29.61 -18.86 -5.48
CA TYR A 462 -29.05 -20.20 -5.67
C TYR A 462 -28.50 -20.74 -4.35
N LEU A 463 -27.68 -19.96 -3.64
CA LEU A 463 -27.14 -20.32 -2.32
C LEU A 463 -28.24 -20.57 -1.30
N ILE A 464 -29.24 -19.70 -1.21
CA ILE A 464 -30.39 -19.90 -0.31
C ILE A 464 -31.12 -21.22 -0.63
N THR A 465 -31.26 -21.54 -1.92
CA THR A 465 -31.90 -22.77 -2.38
C THR A 465 -31.05 -24.01 -2.05
N TYR A 466 -29.74 -23.95 -2.27
CA TYR A 466 -28.79 -24.98 -1.89
C TYR A 466 -28.83 -25.25 -0.37
N ILE A 467 -28.73 -24.20 0.44
CA ILE A 467 -28.63 -24.29 1.91
C ILE A 467 -29.93 -24.78 2.55
N PHE A 468 -31.09 -24.23 2.14
CA PHE A 468 -32.35 -24.44 2.85
C PHE A 468 -33.38 -25.30 2.11
N ALA A 469 -33.27 -25.41 0.78
CA ALA A 469 -34.29 -26.06 -0.05
C ALA A 469 -33.80 -27.35 -0.74
N GLY A 470 -32.57 -27.79 -0.46
CA GLY A 470 -32.00 -29.01 -1.03
C GLY A 470 -31.61 -28.87 -2.51
N GLY A 471 -31.22 -27.67 -2.92
CA GLY A 471 -30.61 -27.43 -4.24
C GLY A 471 -29.28 -28.17 -4.43
N PHE A 472 -28.75 -28.13 -5.66
CA PHE A 472 -27.42 -28.67 -5.93
C PHE A 472 -26.34 -27.75 -5.34
N PRO A 473 -25.19 -28.30 -4.90
CA PRO A 473 -24.06 -27.47 -4.51
C PRO A 473 -23.53 -26.67 -5.72
N PRO A 474 -22.92 -25.50 -5.48
CA PRO A 474 -22.19 -24.75 -6.52
C PRO A 474 -21.16 -25.62 -7.25
N VAL A 475 -20.89 -25.29 -8.52
CA VAL A 475 -19.96 -26.06 -9.39
C VAL A 475 -18.56 -26.15 -8.77
N SER A 476 -18.14 -25.08 -8.09
CA SER A 476 -17.01 -25.06 -7.15
C SER A 476 -17.51 -24.52 -5.83
N LEU A 477 -17.18 -25.16 -4.70
CA LEU A 477 -17.55 -24.61 -3.38
C LEU A 477 -16.99 -23.19 -3.19
N LEU A 478 -15.82 -22.90 -3.77
CA LEU A 478 -15.21 -21.56 -3.74
C LEU A 478 -15.97 -20.51 -4.57
N SER A 479 -16.85 -20.92 -5.50
CA SER A 479 -17.70 -19.96 -6.22
C SER A 479 -18.90 -19.51 -5.38
N GLY A 480 -19.30 -20.32 -4.41
CA GLY A 480 -20.37 -20.01 -3.46
C GLY A 480 -19.91 -19.40 -2.13
N ASP A 481 -18.61 -19.43 -1.84
CA ASP A 481 -17.99 -18.82 -0.65
C ASP A 481 -17.62 -17.36 -0.97
N ALA A 482 -18.63 -16.50 -0.89
CA ALA A 482 -18.53 -15.10 -1.30
C ALA A 482 -17.79 -14.22 -0.27
N ASN A 483 -17.80 -14.63 1.00
CA ASN A 483 -17.15 -13.91 2.09
C ASN A 483 -15.72 -14.42 2.39
N CYS A 484 -15.32 -15.53 1.77
CA CYS A 484 -14.02 -16.18 1.91
C CYS A 484 -13.70 -16.74 3.30
N ASP A 485 -14.71 -17.25 4.01
CA ASP A 485 -14.53 -17.87 5.33
C ASP A 485 -14.27 -19.39 5.26
N GLY A 486 -14.23 -19.95 4.05
CA GLY A 486 -13.96 -21.36 3.79
C GLY A 486 -15.20 -22.24 3.88
N THR A 487 -16.39 -21.66 4.07
CA THR A 487 -17.67 -22.36 4.11
C THR A 487 -18.69 -21.74 3.18
N VAL A 488 -19.65 -22.54 2.70
CA VAL A 488 -20.78 -22.05 1.89
C VAL A 488 -22.02 -22.08 2.76
N ASP A 489 -22.39 -20.94 3.33
CA ASP A 489 -23.52 -20.79 4.23
C ASP A 489 -24.34 -19.51 3.98
N ILE A 490 -25.25 -19.19 4.91
CA ILE A 490 -26.16 -18.05 4.72
C ILE A 490 -25.45 -16.70 4.73
N SER A 491 -24.26 -16.63 5.33
CA SER A 491 -23.47 -15.41 5.36
C SER A 491 -22.95 -15.03 3.97
N ASP A 492 -22.70 -16.00 3.07
CA ASP A 492 -22.33 -15.75 1.67
C ASP A 492 -23.46 -15.10 0.88
N ALA A 493 -24.68 -15.60 1.05
CA ALA A 493 -25.85 -15.01 0.42
C ALA A 493 -26.10 -13.58 0.93
N VAL A 494 -25.88 -13.34 2.23
CA VAL A 494 -25.96 -11.99 2.82
C VAL A 494 -24.87 -11.08 2.26
N TYR A 495 -23.65 -11.60 2.10
CA TYR A 495 -22.51 -10.88 1.53
C TYR A 495 -22.78 -10.45 0.10
N LEU A 496 -23.27 -11.37 -0.75
CA LEU A 496 -23.65 -11.07 -2.13
C LEU A 496 -24.75 -10.00 -2.21
N ILE A 497 -25.77 -10.08 -1.35
CA ILE A 497 -26.82 -9.05 -1.30
C ILE A 497 -26.23 -7.68 -0.90
N ALA A 498 -25.29 -7.65 0.04
CA ALA A 498 -24.64 -6.42 0.46
C ALA A 498 -23.77 -5.81 -0.66
N TYR A 499 -23.01 -6.64 -1.36
CA TYR A 499 -22.26 -6.24 -2.56
C TYR A 499 -23.18 -5.64 -3.63
N ILE A 500 -24.21 -6.39 -4.04
CA ILE A 500 -25.09 -6.02 -5.15
C ILE A 500 -25.90 -4.75 -4.88
N PHE A 501 -26.41 -4.58 -3.66
CA PHE A 501 -27.41 -3.54 -3.36
C PHE A 501 -26.93 -2.43 -2.43
N THR A 502 -25.88 -2.64 -1.64
CA THR A 502 -25.47 -1.69 -0.60
C THR A 502 -24.05 -1.15 -0.77
N GLY A 503 -23.38 -1.50 -1.88
CA GLY A 503 -22.00 -1.08 -2.14
C GLY A 503 -20.98 -1.75 -1.24
N GLY A 504 -21.28 -2.98 -0.77
CA GLY A 504 -20.32 -3.83 -0.07
C GLY A 504 -19.12 -4.17 -0.96
N LEU A 505 -18.08 -4.76 -0.37
CA LEU A 505 -16.90 -5.22 -1.11
C LEU A 505 -17.28 -6.29 -2.14
N ALA A 506 -16.51 -6.37 -3.22
CA ALA A 506 -16.68 -7.44 -4.20
C ALA A 506 -16.50 -8.82 -3.53
N PRO A 507 -17.23 -9.86 -3.98
CA PRO A 507 -17.05 -11.20 -3.44
C PRO A 507 -15.58 -11.58 -3.51
N CYS A 508 -15.10 -12.27 -2.47
CA CYS A 508 -13.71 -12.66 -2.35
C CYS A 508 -12.67 -11.51 -2.32
N ALA A 509 -13.06 -10.25 -2.17
CA ALA A 509 -12.10 -9.13 -2.08
C ALA A 509 -11.14 -9.23 -0.87
N GLY A 510 -11.45 -10.07 0.12
CA GLY A 510 -10.62 -10.34 1.30
C GLY A 510 -9.87 -11.67 1.27
N CYS A 511 -9.92 -12.43 0.17
CA CYS A 511 -9.18 -13.69 0.08
C CYS A 511 -7.70 -13.39 -0.16
N LYS A 512 -6.85 -13.82 0.78
CA LYS A 512 -5.40 -13.85 0.58
C LYS A 512 -4.98 -15.08 -0.21
#